data_AF-A0A7W7MIT6-F1
#
_entry.id   AF-A0A7W7MIT6-F1
#
_cell.length_a   1.000
_cell.length_b   1.000
_cell.length_c   1.000
_cell.angle_alpha   90.00
_cell.angle_beta   90.00
_cell.angle_gamma   90.00
#
_symmetry.space_group_name_H-M   'P 1'
#
loop_
_entity.id
_entity.type
_entity.pdbx_description
1 polymer ?
#
loop_
_entity_poly.entity_id
_entity_poly.type
_entity_poly.pdbx_seq_one_letter_code
_entity_poly.pdbx_strand_id
1 'polypeptide(L)'
;MDVNTGGNPAGGPAPVVVELTAAEAASGATKAVAAPPDGQPTMIYFPPGATDGVMLNVDLPWVDPATGTASTRTVPVLIRVLPAGAFPGYGPPPGFPPGGPPPGFAAPARSRFSTRTRILAVAAGMVLLSAILLAPSVFGASDTETTGGTTTTSTTTATLPTEEAAAVATPLDPVAFQASLDAADKELAAGVNTLRAATTPRAVAGAADALAETARTQESALSALTAPAAASTAHGDLVSALSALADELSSVSGAAEGRSVCTGGSAAAALGRADAATDLRTAIAALAASDPAAKYRFGSFVPAVAKDQNRRKPNATYLTRITGGSGQLKVDNGNAVDTVVKLVKVGAKKPTVAVYIRGNKKVTTGRIKDGTYQVYLASGVDWDGKRFTRDCAFSKFDDSLKFTTTSRQYTIWELSLKEVFGGNASSSDVDPDEFPA
;
A
#
# COMPACT_ATOMS: atom_id res chain seq x y z
N MET A 1 -23.07 -31.54 -11.86
CA MET A 1 -22.58 -30.25 -12.39
C MET A 1 -21.46 -30.61 -13.34
N ASP A 2 -21.71 -30.53 -14.64
CA ASP A 2 -20.69 -30.80 -15.65
C ASP A 2 -19.72 -29.63 -15.67
N VAL A 3 -18.44 -29.90 -15.45
CA VAL A 3 -17.39 -28.89 -15.37
C VAL A 3 -16.82 -28.67 -16.77
N ASN A 4 -17.08 -27.49 -17.35
CA ASN A 4 -16.60 -27.15 -18.67
C ASN A 4 -15.35 -26.25 -18.57
N THR A 5 -14.18 -26.80 -18.90
CA THR A 5 -12.88 -26.10 -18.92
C THR A 5 -12.68 -25.40 -20.26
N GLY A 6 -13.38 -24.30 -20.49
CA GLY A 6 -13.29 -23.47 -21.72
C GLY A 6 -12.52 -22.18 -21.50
N GLY A 7 -11.68 -21.79 -22.47
CA GLY A 7 -10.87 -20.55 -22.45
C GLY A 7 -11.70 -19.26 -22.53
N ASN A 8 -11.13 -18.18 -21.99
CA ASN A 8 -11.81 -16.90 -21.72
C ASN A 8 -12.08 -16.06 -23.00
N PRO A 9 -13.33 -15.64 -23.28
CA PRO A 9 -13.61 -14.67 -24.34
C PRO A 9 -13.21 -13.25 -23.90
N ALA A 10 -12.49 -12.53 -24.75
CA ALA A 10 -12.07 -11.14 -24.50
C ALA A 10 -13.29 -10.21 -24.36
N GLY A 11 -13.47 -9.60 -23.19
CA GLY A 11 -14.53 -8.61 -22.91
C GLY A 11 -15.54 -8.97 -21.79
N GLY A 12 -15.37 -10.10 -21.10
CA GLY A 12 -16.21 -10.49 -19.97
C GLY A 12 -15.90 -9.74 -18.65
N PRO A 13 -16.80 -9.79 -17.65
CA PRO A 13 -16.52 -9.28 -16.30
C PRO A 13 -15.28 -9.96 -15.72
N ALA A 14 -14.54 -9.23 -14.87
CA ALA A 14 -13.35 -9.77 -14.21
C ALA A 14 -13.69 -11.09 -13.47
N PRO A 15 -12.84 -12.12 -13.57
CA PRO A 15 -13.10 -13.39 -12.92
C PRO A 15 -13.08 -13.25 -11.40
N VAL A 16 -13.92 -14.01 -10.72
CA VAL A 16 -13.92 -14.07 -9.26
C VAL A 16 -12.74 -14.93 -8.83
N VAL A 17 -11.84 -14.40 -8.01
CA VAL A 17 -10.66 -15.14 -7.53
C VAL A 17 -11.01 -15.88 -6.24
N VAL A 18 -10.76 -17.19 -6.20
CA VAL A 18 -10.95 -18.03 -5.02
C VAL A 18 -9.63 -18.62 -4.59
N GLU A 19 -9.25 -18.38 -3.35
CA GLU A 19 -8.00 -18.91 -2.78
C GLU A 19 -8.25 -20.25 -2.08
N LEU A 20 -7.48 -21.26 -2.49
CA LEU A 20 -7.41 -22.58 -1.86
C LEU A 20 -6.04 -22.75 -1.21
N THR A 21 -5.99 -23.29 0.01
CA THR A 21 -4.72 -23.79 0.55
C THR A 21 -4.30 -25.05 -0.21
N ALA A 22 -3.01 -25.38 -0.21
CA ALA A 22 -2.52 -26.62 -0.82
C ALA A 22 -3.22 -27.90 -0.28
N ALA A 23 -3.62 -27.91 0.99
CA ALA A 23 -4.37 -29.01 1.58
C ALA A 23 -5.79 -29.10 1.02
N GLU A 24 -6.50 -27.97 0.95
CA GLU A 24 -7.85 -27.88 0.37
C GLU A 24 -7.86 -28.24 -1.12
N ALA A 25 -6.86 -27.78 -1.87
CA ALA A 25 -6.68 -28.15 -3.26
C ALA A 25 -6.44 -29.66 -3.44
N ALA A 26 -5.71 -30.29 -2.52
CA ALA A 26 -5.43 -31.73 -2.57
C ALA A 26 -6.63 -32.60 -2.13
N SER A 27 -7.41 -32.19 -1.13
CA SER A 27 -8.53 -32.98 -0.59
C SER A 27 -9.91 -32.60 -1.14
N GLY A 28 -10.00 -31.51 -1.90
CA GLY A 28 -11.26 -30.86 -2.24
C GLY A 28 -11.79 -30.03 -1.06
N ALA A 29 -12.52 -28.96 -1.37
CA ALA A 29 -13.09 -28.05 -0.39
C ALA A 29 -14.33 -27.34 -0.94
N THR A 30 -15.26 -26.97 -0.05
CA THR A 30 -16.38 -26.10 -0.41
C THR A 30 -16.06 -24.67 0.02
N LYS A 31 -16.09 -23.71 -0.90
CA LYS A 31 -15.89 -22.27 -0.60
C LYS A 31 -17.16 -21.49 -0.90
N ALA A 32 -17.41 -20.48 -0.08
CA ALA A 32 -18.43 -19.47 -0.37
C ALA A 32 -17.87 -18.49 -1.42
N VAL A 33 -18.58 -18.30 -2.52
CA VAL A 33 -18.22 -17.36 -3.57
C VAL A 33 -19.34 -16.34 -3.70
N ALA A 34 -19.02 -15.06 -3.50
CA ALA A 34 -19.96 -13.97 -3.71
C ALA A 34 -19.99 -13.64 -5.21
N ALA A 35 -21.10 -13.93 -5.88
CA ALA A 35 -21.30 -13.57 -7.27
C ALA A 35 -21.89 -12.14 -7.37
N PRO A 36 -21.35 -11.27 -8.22
CA PRO A 36 -21.99 -10.00 -8.55
C PRO A 36 -23.31 -10.22 -9.31
N PRO A 37 -24.33 -9.35 -9.17
CA PRO A 37 -24.34 -8.06 -8.46
C PRO A 37 -24.88 -8.07 -7.02
N ASP A 38 -25.51 -9.15 -6.58
CA ASP A 38 -26.31 -9.23 -5.35
C ASP A 38 -25.54 -9.76 -4.13
N GLY A 39 -24.31 -10.27 -4.32
CA GLY A 39 -23.36 -10.56 -3.25
C GLY A 39 -23.75 -11.73 -2.34
N GLN A 40 -24.81 -12.47 -2.68
CA GLN A 40 -25.22 -13.65 -1.91
C GLN A 40 -24.16 -14.76 -2.06
N PRO A 41 -23.60 -15.27 -0.95
CA PRO A 41 -22.58 -16.29 -1.01
C PRO A 41 -23.18 -17.61 -1.49
N THR A 42 -22.72 -18.11 -2.63
CA THR A 42 -23.06 -19.45 -3.11
C THR A 42 -21.93 -20.41 -2.77
N MET A 43 -22.27 -21.56 -2.19
CA MET A 43 -21.29 -22.60 -1.86
C MET A 43 -20.91 -23.39 -3.12
N ILE A 44 -19.65 -23.28 -3.53
CA ILE A 44 -19.09 -24.00 -4.67
C ILE A 44 -18.14 -25.08 -4.14
N TYR A 45 -18.35 -26.32 -4.58
CA TYR A 45 -17.45 -27.44 -4.27
C TYR A 45 -16.33 -27.52 -5.31
N PHE A 46 -15.09 -27.44 -4.84
CA PHE A 46 -13.89 -27.63 -5.63
C PHE A 46 -13.41 -29.08 -5.43
N PRO A 47 -13.34 -29.90 -6.49
CA PRO A 47 -12.93 -31.29 -6.35
C PRO A 47 -11.45 -31.40 -5.94
N PRO A 48 -11.04 -32.54 -5.37
CA PRO A 48 -9.63 -32.84 -5.12
C PRO A 48 -8.78 -32.70 -6.40
N GLY A 49 -7.58 -32.16 -6.26
CA GLY A 49 -6.64 -31.97 -7.37
C GLY A 49 -6.76 -30.62 -8.09
N ALA A 50 -7.38 -29.61 -7.48
CA ALA A 50 -7.42 -28.26 -8.05
C ALA A 50 -6.00 -27.67 -8.20
N THR A 51 -5.69 -27.07 -9.35
CA THR A 51 -4.38 -26.47 -9.63
C THR A 51 -4.47 -24.95 -9.74
N ASP A 52 -3.39 -24.27 -9.38
CA ASP A 52 -3.26 -22.81 -9.49
C ASP A 52 -3.46 -22.33 -10.93
N GLY A 53 -4.17 -21.22 -11.11
CA GLY A 53 -4.43 -20.61 -12.41
C GLY A 53 -5.55 -21.25 -13.25
N VAL A 54 -6.23 -22.30 -12.75
CA VAL A 54 -7.36 -22.89 -13.44
C VAL A 54 -8.58 -21.96 -13.38
N MET A 55 -9.17 -21.70 -14.53
CA MET A 55 -10.50 -21.08 -14.61
C MET A 55 -11.59 -22.14 -14.63
N LEU A 56 -12.57 -21.96 -13.75
CA LEU A 56 -13.76 -22.77 -13.65
C LEU A 56 -14.97 -21.93 -14.05
N ASN A 57 -15.70 -22.34 -15.08
CA ASN A 57 -16.97 -21.72 -15.43
C ASN A 57 -18.08 -22.37 -14.60
N VAL A 58 -18.70 -21.58 -13.72
CA VAL A 58 -19.75 -22.06 -12.82
C VAL A 58 -21.07 -21.39 -13.15
N ASP A 59 -22.11 -22.18 -13.41
CA ASP A 59 -23.47 -21.69 -13.57
C ASP A 59 -24.07 -21.40 -12.19
N LEU A 60 -24.28 -20.12 -11.92
CA LEU A 60 -24.85 -19.66 -10.67
C LEU A 60 -26.29 -19.19 -10.90
N PRO A 61 -27.22 -19.46 -9.97
CA PRO A 61 -28.55 -18.88 -10.02
C PRO A 61 -28.42 -17.36 -9.92
N TRP A 62 -29.12 -16.65 -10.81
CA TRP A 62 -29.14 -15.20 -10.88
C TRP A 62 -30.57 -14.71 -10.95
N VAL A 63 -30.91 -13.71 -10.15
CA VAL A 63 -32.20 -13.02 -10.21
C VAL A 63 -31.94 -11.63 -10.76
N ASP A 64 -32.59 -11.30 -11.88
CA ASP A 64 -32.48 -9.98 -12.47
C ASP A 64 -33.01 -8.92 -11.51
N PRO A 65 -32.19 -7.96 -11.03
CA PRO A 65 -32.65 -6.96 -10.09
C PRO A 65 -33.71 -6.01 -10.66
N ALA A 66 -33.80 -5.87 -11.99
CA ALA A 66 -34.79 -5.02 -12.64
C ALA A 66 -36.15 -5.72 -12.81
N THR A 67 -36.15 -7.04 -13.04
CA THR A 67 -37.38 -7.78 -13.40
C THR A 67 -37.80 -8.83 -12.37
N GLY A 68 -36.93 -9.21 -11.43
CA GLY A 68 -37.16 -10.29 -10.47
C GLY A 68 -37.13 -11.69 -11.08
N THR A 69 -36.74 -11.82 -12.36
CA THR A 69 -36.75 -13.10 -13.08
C THR A 69 -35.54 -13.95 -12.70
N ALA A 70 -35.76 -15.20 -12.30
CA ALA A 70 -34.70 -16.15 -12.02
C ALA A 70 -34.16 -16.78 -13.32
N SER A 71 -32.85 -16.82 -13.47
CA SER A 71 -32.13 -17.49 -14.55
C SER A 71 -30.78 -18.01 -14.05
N THR A 72 -29.95 -18.58 -14.93
CA THR A 72 -28.59 -19.05 -14.60
C THR A 72 -27.56 -18.25 -15.38
N ARG A 73 -26.49 -17.80 -14.71
CA ARG A 73 -25.38 -17.08 -15.33
C ARG A 73 -24.08 -17.83 -15.10
N THR A 74 -23.34 -18.06 -16.19
CA THR A 74 -21.99 -18.62 -16.11
C THR A 74 -21.02 -17.54 -15.63
N VAL A 75 -20.35 -17.79 -14.51
CA VAL A 75 -19.33 -16.91 -13.92
C VAL A 75 -17.96 -17.60 -13.99
N PRO A 76 -16.93 -16.94 -14.56
CA PRO A 76 -15.57 -17.47 -14.52
C PRO A 76 -14.97 -17.28 -13.12
N VAL A 77 -14.53 -18.37 -12.51
CA VAL A 77 -13.88 -18.42 -11.21
C VAL A 77 -12.41 -18.80 -11.40
N LEU A 78 -11.48 -17.92 -11.05
CA LEU A 78 -10.05 -18.21 -11.09
C LEU A 78 -9.60 -18.84 -9.77
N ILE A 79 -9.04 -20.04 -9.83
CA ILE A 79 -8.51 -20.73 -8.66
C ILE A 79 -7.07 -20.26 -8.42
N ARG A 80 -6.80 -19.75 -7.22
CA ARG A 80 -5.44 -19.47 -6.74
C ARG A 80 -5.06 -20.45 -5.64
N VAL A 81 -4.06 -21.30 -5.85
CA VAL A 81 -3.59 -22.24 -4.82
C VAL A 81 -2.40 -21.63 -4.09
N LEU A 82 -2.60 -21.32 -2.80
CA LEU A 82 -1.53 -20.79 -1.96
C LEU A 82 -0.50 -21.91 -1.69
N PRO A 83 0.80 -21.66 -1.92
CA PRO A 83 1.83 -22.66 -1.71
C PRO A 83 1.80 -23.15 -0.26
N ALA A 84 1.96 -24.46 -0.08
CA ALA A 84 2.14 -25.04 1.24
C ALA A 84 3.38 -24.42 1.88
N GLY A 85 3.20 -23.42 2.73
CA GLY A 85 4.27 -23.00 3.62
C GLY A 85 4.75 -24.23 4.37
N ALA A 86 6.04 -24.54 4.31
CA ALA A 86 6.62 -25.71 4.96
C ALA A 86 6.25 -25.70 6.45
N PHE A 87 5.28 -26.54 6.83
CA PHE A 87 5.00 -26.79 8.23
C PHE A 87 6.09 -27.74 8.76
N PRO A 88 6.92 -27.35 9.74
CA PRO A 88 7.79 -28.31 10.39
C PRO A 88 6.89 -29.35 11.10
N GLY A 89 7.08 -30.62 10.75
CA GLY A 89 6.38 -31.73 11.40
C GLY A 89 6.65 -31.71 12.89
N TYR A 90 5.61 -31.45 13.68
CA TYR A 90 5.67 -31.62 15.12
C TYR A 90 5.65 -33.13 15.41
N GLY A 91 6.76 -33.63 15.97
CA GLY A 91 6.78 -34.97 16.56
C GLY A 91 5.77 -35.08 17.72
N PRO A 92 5.38 -36.30 18.09
CA PRO A 92 4.41 -36.51 19.16
C PRO A 92 4.89 -35.88 20.47
N PRO A 93 3.98 -35.28 21.27
CA PRO A 93 4.35 -34.59 22.50
C PRO A 93 4.98 -35.58 23.50
N PRO A 94 6.05 -35.17 24.22
CA PRO A 94 6.62 -35.99 25.28
C PRO A 94 5.57 -36.19 26.39
N GLY A 95 5.34 -37.45 26.76
CA GLY A 95 4.42 -37.83 27.82
C GLY A 95 4.82 -37.23 29.16
N PHE A 96 3.87 -36.60 29.85
CA PHE A 96 4.04 -36.18 31.23
C PHE A 96 4.02 -37.40 32.16
N PRO A 97 4.99 -37.56 33.07
CA PRO A 97 4.89 -38.54 34.16
C PRO A 97 3.87 -38.05 35.21
N PRO A 98 3.05 -38.95 35.79
CA PRO A 98 2.06 -38.58 36.78
C PRO A 98 2.71 -38.50 38.18
N GLY A 99 2.40 -37.43 38.92
CA GLY A 99 2.52 -37.40 40.38
C GLY A 99 3.73 -36.65 40.95
N GLY A 100 3.57 -35.33 41.12
CA GLY A 100 4.42 -34.54 42.01
C GLY A 100 3.72 -33.23 42.37
N PRO A 101 3.63 -32.85 43.67
CA PRO A 101 3.00 -31.59 44.07
C PRO A 101 3.85 -30.38 43.63
N PRO A 102 3.22 -29.24 43.31
CA PRO A 102 3.95 -28.08 42.79
C PRO A 102 4.89 -27.48 43.86
N PRO A 103 6.15 -27.15 43.51
CA PRO A 103 7.04 -26.45 44.42
C PRO A 103 6.56 -25.01 44.64
N GLY A 104 6.47 -24.63 45.91
CA GLY A 104 6.08 -23.29 46.35
C GLY A 104 7.03 -22.22 45.79
N PHE A 105 6.43 -21.20 45.16
CA PHE A 105 7.17 -20.05 44.68
C PHE A 105 7.67 -19.21 45.87
N ALA A 106 8.98 -19.26 46.10
CA ALA A 106 9.68 -18.27 46.91
C ALA A 106 9.58 -16.89 46.23
N ALA A 107 9.18 -15.88 47.01
CA ALA A 107 9.07 -14.50 46.55
C ALA A 107 10.45 -13.95 46.15
N PRO A 108 10.61 -13.28 44.99
CA PRO A 108 11.87 -12.63 44.66
C PRO A 108 12.11 -11.37 45.49
N ALA A 109 13.37 -11.20 45.89
CA ALA A 109 13.88 -10.12 46.72
C ALA A 109 13.62 -8.73 46.10
N ARG A 110 13.19 -7.79 46.96
CA ARG A 110 13.04 -6.36 46.63
C ARG A 110 14.43 -5.74 46.45
N SER A 111 14.75 -5.24 45.25
CA SER A 111 15.88 -4.31 45.09
C SER A 111 15.46 -2.90 45.49
N ARG A 112 16.33 -2.24 46.25
CA ARG A 112 16.18 -0.95 46.91
C ARG A 112 17.06 0.08 46.20
N PHE A 113 16.51 1.30 46.01
CA PHE A 113 17.16 2.57 45.63
C PHE A 113 17.78 2.64 44.21
N SER A 114 17.84 3.79 43.52
CA SER A 114 17.78 5.19 43.98
C SER A 114 17.16 6.13 42.94
N THR A 115 16.35 7.05 43.43
CA THR A 115 15.98 8.35 42.86
C THR A 115 17.21 9.14 42.41
N ARG A 116 17.22 9.68 41.18
CA ARG A 116 17.91 10.94 40.85
C ARG A 116 17.23 11.64 39.68
N THR A 117 16.47 12.66 40.06
CA THR A 117 15.97 13.78 39.27
C THR A 117 17.11 14.49 38.53
N ARG A 118 16.94 14.79 37.24
CA ARG A 118 17.51 16.01 36.63
C ARG A 118 16.50 16.61 35.66
N ILE A 119 16.04 17.79 36.07
CA ILE A 119 15.35 18.82 35.30
C ILE A 119 16.36 19.39 34.30
N LEU A 120 15.96 19.59 33.05
CA LEU A 120 16.57 20.57 32.14
C LEU A 120 15.50 21.08 31.17
N ALA A 121 15.09 22.32 31.40
CA ALA A 121 14.37 23.15 30.46
C ALA A 121 15.40 23.85 29.56
N VAL A 122 15.15 23.91 28.26
CA VAL A 122 15.75 24.92 27.36
C VAL A 122 14.68 25.32 26.34
N ALA A 123 14.39 26.61 26.33
CA ALA A 123 13.62 27.33 25.32
C ALA A 123 14.55 27.89 24.24
N ALA A 124 14.01 28.04 23.01
CA ALA A 124 14.40 28.94 21.90
C ALA A 124 14.15 28.19 20.57
N GLY A 125 13.63 28.79 19.51
CA GLY A 125 13.31 30.18 19.24
C GLY A 125 12.56 30.31 17.92
N MET A 126 11.91 31.46 17.75
CA MET A 126 11.23 31.90 16.54
C MET A 126 12.18 31.99 15.33
N VAL A 127 11.67 31.65 14.15
CA VAL A 127 12.03 32.35 12.90
C VAL A 127 10.74 32.58 12.10
N LEU A 128 10.38 33.86 12.00
CA LEU A 128 9.48 34.44 11.00
C LEU A 128 10.18 34.42 9.65
N LEU A 129 9.45 34.10 8.57
CA LEU A 129 9.66 34.76 7.29
C LEU A 129 8.37 34.78 6.47
N SER A 130 8.15 35.96 5.93
CA SER A 130 6.96 36.57 5.38
C SER A 130 6.81 36.36 3.87
N ALA A 131 5.54 36.27 3.45
CA ALA A 131 4.88 36.80 2.25
C ALA A 131 5.66 37.00 0.92
N ILE A 132 5.08 36.50 -0.18
CA ILE A 132 4.91 37.23 -1.45
C ILE A 132 3.67 36.67 -2.21
N LEU A 133 2.91 37.63 -2.75
CA LEU A 133 1.66 37.65 -3.52
C LEU A 133 1.87 37.30 -5.02
N LEU A 134 0.97 36.55 -5.69
CA LEU A 134 0.00 36.91 -6.77
C LEU A 134 0.15 35.84 -7.90
N ALA A 135 -0.84 35.32 -8.62
CA ALA A 135 -2.24 35.67 -8.88
C ALA A 135 -3.04 34.40 -9.30
N PRO A 136 -4.38 34.39 -9.18
CA PRO A 136 -5.24 33.29 -9.63
C PRO A 136 -5.64 33.42 -11.12
N SER A 137 -5.52 32.33 -11.88
CA SER A 137 -6.09 32.21 -13.23
C SER A 137 -7.60 32.00 -13.17
N VAL A 138 -8.29 32.86 -13.92
CA VAL A 138 -9.74 33.00 -14.05
C VAL A 138 -10.37 31.75 -14.65
N PHE A 139 -11.38 31.22 -13.96
CA PHE A 139 -12.36 30.27 -14.50
C PHE A 139 -13.17 30.97 -15.61
N GLY A 140 -13.04 30.47 -16.84
CA GLY A 140 -13.98 30.75 -17.91
C GLY A 140 -15.24 29.93 -17.71
N ALA A 141 -16.33 30.60 -17.32
CA ALA A 141 -17.68 30.08 -17.52
C ALA A 141 -17.97 30.10 -19.03
N SER A 142 -18.51 29.01 -19.56
CA SER A 142 -19.13 28.99 -20.90
C SER A 142 -20.56 28.54 -20.72
N ASP A 143 -21.46 29.49 -20.86
CA ASP A 143 -22.91 29.27 -20.94
C ASP A 143 -23.24 28.41 -22.15
N THR A 144 -23.94 27.32 -21.88
CA THR A 144 -24.70 26.56 -22.88
C THR A 144 -25.93 27.38 -23.30
N GLU A 145 -25.91 27.91 -24.52
CA GLU A 145 -27.14 28.31 -25.20
C GLU A 145 -27.28 27.55 -26.53
N THR A 146 -28.22 26.63 -26.51
CA THR A 146 -28.82 26.00 -27.69
C THR A 146 -29.76 27.01 -28.32
N THR A 147 -29.64 27.31 -29.62
CA THR A 147 -30.78 27.58 -30.53
C THR A 147 -30.35 27.61 -32.01
N GLY A 148 -31.07 26.83 -32.84
CA GLY A 148 -31.62 27.31 -34.12
C GLY A 148 -30.71 27.30 -35.35
N GLY A 149 -30.96 26.36 -36.26
CA GLY A 149 -30.30 26.29 -37.57
C GLY A 149 -30.73 27.37 -38.56
N THR A 150 -29.97 27.46 -39.66
CA THR A 150 -30.47 27.86 -40.98
C THR A 150 -29.58 27.23 -42.04
N THR A 151 -30.22 26.48 -42.93
CA THR A 151 -29.67 25.90 -44.16
C THR A 151 -29.23 27.02 -45.11
N THR A 152 -28.00 26.96 -45.61
CA THR A 152 -27.62 27.71 -46.82
C THR A 152 -26.68 26.86 -47.68
N THR A 153 -27.23 26.45 -48.81
CA THR A 153 -26.55 25.78 -49.92
C THR A 153 -25.64 26.79 -50.62
N SER A 154 -24.34 26.50 -50.66
CA SER A 154 -23.40 27.19 -51.57
C SER A 154 -22.47 26.17 -52.20
N THR A 155 -22.74 25.93 -53.48
CA THR A 155 -21.88 25.23 -54.43
C THR A 155 -20.65 26.10 -54.69
N THR A 156 -19.46 25.68 -54.25
CA THR A 156 -18.20 26.27 -54.73
C THR A 156 -17.16 25.18 -54.98
N THR A 157 -16.79 25.13 -56.25
CA THR A 157 -15.68 24.46 -56.95
C THR A 157 -14.51 24.00 -56.07
N ALA A 158 -14.17 22.72 -56.21
CA ALA A 158 -12.96 22.12 -55.71
C ALA A 158 -11.72 22.76 -56.35
N THR A 159 -10.97 23.50 -55.54
CA THR A 159 -9.57 23.86 -55.80
C THR A 159 -8.74 23.00 -54.86
N LEU A 160 -7.80 22.22 -55.40
CA LEU A 160 -6.85 21.45 -54.60
C LEU A 160 -6.17 22.39 -53.56
N PRO A 161 -6.01 21.97 -52.30
CA PRO A 161 -5.11 22.68 -51.41
C PRO A 161 -3.69 22.49 -51.93
N THR A 162 -3.11 23.58 -52.43
CA THR A 162 -1.66 23.76 -52.47
C THR A 162 -1.15 23.49 -51.07
N GLU A 163 -0.26 22.51 -50.95
CA GLU A 163 0.51 22.16 -49.76
C GLU A 163 1.20 23.44 -49.25
N GLU A 164 0.54 24.13 -48.33
CA GLU A 164 1.10 25.23 -47.57
C GLU A 164 2.19 24.61 -46.70
N ALA A 165 3.43 24.76 -47.16
CA ALA A 165 4.62 24.33 -46.45
C ALA A 165 4.52 24.79 -45.00
N ALA A 166 4.27 23.83 -44.10
CA ALA A 166 4.19 24.06 -42.67
C ALA A 166 5.43 24.85 -42.26
N ALA A 167 5.22 26.07 -41.76
CA ALA A 167 6.28 26.91 -41.23
C ALA A 167 7.03 26.08 -40.20
N VAL A 168 8.25 25.65 -40.53
CA VAL A 168 9.08 24.83 -39.67
C VAL A 168 9.32 25.66 -38.41
N ALA A 169 8.72 25.23 -37.29
CA ALA A 169 8.91 25.91 -36.01
C ALA A 169 10.41 26.07 -35.77
N THR A 170 10.85 27.31 -35.56
CA THR A 170 12.28 27.59 -35.35
C THR A 170 12.75 26.88 -34.07
N PRO A 171 13.85 26.12 -34.12
CA PRO A 171 14.36 25.42 -32.95
C PRO A 171 14.66 26.43 -31.83
N LEU A 172 14.35 26.04 -30.59
CA LEU A 172 14.64 26.87 -29.44
C LEU A 172 16.16 27.09 -29.32
N ASP A 173 16.55 28.27 -28.81
CA ASP A 173 17.94 28.50 -28.39
C ASP A 173 18.30 27.54 -27.22
N PRO A 174 19.53 27.00 -27.16
CA PRO A 174 19.95 26.08 -26.11
C PRO A 174 19.69 26.58 -24.67
N VAL A 175 19.82 27.88 -24.41
CA VAL A 175 19.56 28.45 -23.08
C VAL A 175 18.08 28.41 -22.75
N ALA A 176 17.21 28.73 -23.72
CA ALA A 176 15.77 28.67 -23.55
C ALA A 176 15.29 27.22 -23.34
N PHE A 177 15.86 26.27 -24.09
CA PHE A 177 15.56 24.85 -23.92
C PHE A 177 15.97 24.32 -22.53
N GLN A 178 17.17 24.69 -22.05
CA GLN A 178 17.60 24.33 -20.68
C GLN A 178 16.67 24.92 -19.61
N ALA A 179 16.20 26.16 -19.78
CA ALA A 179 15.28 26.77 -18.82
C ALA A 179 13.95 26.01 -18.72
N SER A 180 13.44 25.46 -19.83
CA SER A 180 12.27 24.58 -19.83
C SER A 180 12.53 23.26 -19.10
N LEU A 181 13.71 22.65 -19.30
CA LEU A 181 14.11 21.44 -18.58
C LEU A 181 14.21 21.68 -17.06
N ASP A 182 14.81 22.80 -16.65
CA ASP A 182 14.94 23.18 -15.24
C ASP A 182 13.58 23.40 -14.56
N ALA A 183 12.63 24.01 -15.28
CA ALA A 183 11.28 24.21 -14.79
C ALA A 183 10.55 22.86 -14.57
N ALA A 184 10.62 21.95 -15.54
CA ALA A 184 10.05 20.62 -15.42
C ALA A 184 10.71 19.80 -14.30
N ASP A 185 12.04 19.84 -14.20
CA ASP A 185 12.81 19.13 -13.17
C ASP A 185 12.40 19.57 -11.76
N LYS A 186 12.18 20.87 -11.55
CA LYS A 186 11.75 21.44 -10.27
C LYS A 186 10.36 20.93 -9.86
N GLU A 187 9.39 20.92 -10.77
CA GLU A 187 8.03 20.44 -10.48
C GLU A 187 8.03 18.94 -10.15
N LEU A 188 8.76 18.14 -10.94
CA LEU A 188 8.92 16.71 -10.69
C LEU A 188 9.64 16.43 -9.37
N ALA A 189 10.67 17.22 -9.03
CA ALA A 189 11.36 17.13 -7.75
C ALA A 189 10.45 17.40 -6.56
N ALA A 190 9.55 18.39 -6.67
CA ALA A 190 8.55 18.68 -5.64
C ALA A 190 7.60 17.49 -5.43
N GLY A 191 7.10 16.89 -6.52
CA GLY A 191 6.23 15.72 -6.44
C GLY A 191 6.92 14.49 -5.83
N VAL A 192 8.18 14.20 -6.22
CA VAL A 192 8.96 13.11 -5.62
C VAL A 192 9.21 13.34 -4.12
N ASN A 193 9.45 14.58 -3.71
CA ASN A 193 9.64 14.90 -2.29
C ASN A 193 8.35 14.70 -1.49
N THR A 194 7.19 15.05 -2.06
CA THR A 194 5.88 14.74 -1.47
C THR A 194 5.68 13.24 -1.32
N LEU A 195 5.99 12.46 -2.38
CA LEU A 195 5.94 11.00 -2.33
C LEU A 195 6.81 10.44 -1.20
N ARG A 196 8.06 10.90 -1.08
CA ARG A 196 8.99 10.45 -0.02
C ARG A 196 8.49 10.81 1.39
N ALA A 197 7.77 11.91 1.53
CA ALA A 197 7.24 12.37 2.81
C ALA A 197 5.96 11.62 3.25
N ALA A 198 5.29 10.91 2.34
CA ALA A 198 4.09 10.15 2.66
C ALA A 198 4.37 9.06 3.71
N THR A 199 3.48 8.94 4.70
CA THR A 199 3.69 8.04 5.86
C THR A 199 2.63 6.96 6.03
N THR A 200 1.59 6.99 5.19
CA THR A 200 0.51 6.00 5.17
C THR A 200 0.28 5.54 3.74
N PRO A 201 -0.27 4.34 3.50
CA PRO A 201 -0.52 3.83 2.16
C PRO A 201 -1.41 4.77 1.33
N ARG A 202 -2.48 5.33 1.92
CA ARG A 202 -3.34 6.32 1.25
C ARG A 202 -2.58 7.58 0.83
N ALA A 203 -1.72 8.10 1.70
CA ALA A 203 -0.89 9.26 1.37
C ALA A 203 0.14 8.93 0.29
N VAL A 204 0.66 7.70 0.24
CA VAL A 204 1.57 7.24 -0.82
C VAL A 204 0.82 7.16 -2.16
N ALA A 205 -0.35 6.54 -2.20
CA ALA A 205 -1.18 6.43 -3.40
C ALA A 205 -1.50 7.82 -3.96
N GLY A 206 -2.07 8.71 -3.13
CA GLY A 206 -2.39 10.08 -3.56
C GLY A 206 -1.17 10.89 -4.00
N ALA A 207 -0.01 10.71 -3.38
CA ALA A 207 1.22 11.38 -3.81
C ALA A 207 1.79 10.80 -5.12
N ALA A 208 1.64 9.49 -5.36
CA ALA A 208 2.03 8.84 -6.59
C ALA A 208 1.13 9.29 -7.76
N ASP A 209 -0.19 9.35 -7.56
CA ASP A 209 -1.13 9.82 -8.57
C ASP A 209 -0.88 11.30 -8.94
N ALA A 210 -0.67 12.16 -7.94
CA ALA A 210 -0.36 13.57 -8.16
C ALA A 210 0.97 13.75 -8.93
N LEU A 211 1.98 12.93 -8.61
CA LEU A 211 3.25 12.94 -9.33
C LEU A 211 3.09 12.39 -10.76
N ALA A 212 2.26 11.36 -10.98
CA ALA A 212 1.96 10.84 -12.32
C ALA A 212 1.31 11.93 -13.20
N GLU A 213 0.36 12.68 -12.65
CA GLU A 213 -0.28 13.79 -13.35
C GLU A 213 0.70 14.93 -13.65
N THR A 214 1.59 15.23 -12.70
CA THR A 214 2.68 16.19 -12.92
C THR A 214 3.59 15.71 -14.06
N ALA A 215 3.94 14.43 -14.09
CA ALA A 215 4.76 13.84 -15.15
C ALA A 215 4.11 13.95 -16.53
N ARG A 216 2.80 13.63 -16.67
CA ARG A 216 2.06 13.80 -17.94
C ARG A 216 1.96 15.26 -18.38
N THR A 217 1.77 16.17 -17.43
CA THR A 217 1.76 17.62 -17.70
C THR A 217 3.11 18.09 -18.22
N GLN A 218 4.21 17.68 -17.58
CA GLN A 218 5.56 18.05 -18.01
C GLN A 218 5.95 17.36 -19.33
N GLU A 219 5.55 16.11 -19.54
CA GLU A 219 5.70 15.40 -20.82
C GLU A 219 5.05 16.21 -21.95
N SER A 220 3.78 16.60 -21.79
CA SER A 220 3.05 17.37 -22.78
C SER A 220 3.74 18.71 -23.05
N ALA A 221 4.15 19.43 -22.00
CA ALA A 221 4.85 20.70 -22.13
C ALA A 221 6.19 20.55 -22.87
N LEU A 222 6.97 19.52 -22.55
CA LEU A 222 8.25 19.23 -23.18
C LEU A 222 8.09 18.76 -24.63
N SER A 223 7.06 17.96 -24.93
CA SER A 223 6.78 17.48 -26.30
C SER A 223 6.41 18.60 -27.27
N ALA A 224 5.85 19.71 -26.75
CA ALA A 224 5.50 20.88 -27.55
C ALA A 224 6.73 21.74 -27.91
N LEU A 225 7.88 21.49 -27.30
CA LEU A 225 9.12 22.23 -27.57
C LEU A 225 9.82 21.67 -28.81
N THR A 226 10.27 22.58 -29.68
CA THR A 226 11.20 22.22 -30.76
C THR A 226 12.62 22.22 -30.21
N ALA A 227 13.12 21.04 -29.85
CA ALA A 227 14.47 20.88 -29.32
C ALA A 227 15.55 21.31 -30.35
N PRO A 228 16.72 21.80 -29.88
CA PRO A 228 17.89 22.02 -30.74
C PRO A 228 18.23 20.76 -31.54
N ALA A 229 18.65 20.91 -32.79
CA ALA A 229 18.84 19.80 -33.72
C ALA A 229 19.72 18.67 -33.14
N ALA A 230 20.80 19.03 -32.43
CA ALA A 230 21.72 18.10 -31.79
C ALA A 230 21.06 17.25 -30.67
N ALA A 231 20.02 17.77 -30.02
CA ALA A 231 19.32 17.13 -28.90
C ALA A 231 17.98 16.48 -29.29
N SER A 232 17.52 16.63 -30.54
CA SER A 232 16.18 16.22 -30.98
C SER A 232 15.83 14.76 -30.68
N THR A 233 16.72 13.81 -31.00
CA THR A 233 16.51 12.38 -30.69
C THR A 233 16.47 12.12 -29.18
N ALA A 234 17.45 12.63 -28.43
CA ALA A 234 17.51 12.44 -26.99
C ALA A 234 16.34 13.09 -26.25
N HIS A 235 15.79 14.18 -26.78
CA HIS A 235 14.57 14.81 -26.28
C HIS A 235 13.34 13.92 -26.49
N GLY A 236 13.21 13.29 -27.67
CA GLY A 236 12.14 12.32 -27.93
C GLY A 236 12.19 11.12 -27.00
N ASP A 237 13.40 10.59 -26.74
CA ASP A 237 13.62 9.50 -25.78
C ASP A 237 13.25 9.95 -24.35
N LEU A 238 13.58 11.19 -23.98
CA LEU A 238 13.25 11.76 -22.67
C LEU A 238 11.73 11.86 -22.46
N VAL A 239 11.00 12.41 -23.44
CA VAL A 239 9.54 12.51 -23.41
C VAL A 239 8.90 11.13 -23.26
N SER A 240 9.37 10.16 -24.05
CA SER A 240 8.88 8.78 -23.98
C SER A 240 9.14 8.14 -22.60
N ALA A 241 10.32 8.36 -22.03
CA ALA A 241 10.66 7.85 -20.71
C ALA A 241 9.89 8.53 -19.57
N LEU A 242 9.52 9.81 -19.71
CA LEU A 242 8.64 10.49 -18.76
C LEU A 242 7.21 9.91 -18.79
N SER A 243 6.71 9.57 -19.97
CA SER A 243 5.42 8.88 -20.12
C SER A 243 5.43 7.52 -19.41
N ALA A 244 6.47 6.71 -19.65
CA ALA A 244 6.65 5.43 -18.97
C ALA A 244 6.78 5.58 -17.44
N LEU A 245 7.42 6.66 -16.96
CA LEU A 245 7.48 6.96 -15.54
C LEU A 245 6.10 7.25 -14.96
N ALA A 246 5.25 7.98 -15.68
CA ALA A 246 3.88 8.28 -15.24
C ALA A 246 3.04 7.00 -15.06
N ASP A 247 3.20 6.03 -15.96
CA ASP A 247 2.53 4.74 -15.85
C ASP A 247 3.05 3.90 -14.69
N GLU A 248 4.37 3.90 -14.46
CA GLU A 248 4.96 3.25 -13.30
C GLU A 248 4.49 3.88 -11.97
N LEU A 249 4.26 5.20 -11.93
CA LEU A 249 3.71 5.87 -10.76
C LEU A 249 2.27 5.42 -10.47
N SER A 250 1.46 5.18 -11.51
CA SER A 250 0.14 4.56 -11.34
C SER A 250 0.24 3.12 -10.80
N SER A 251 1.25 2.35 -11.21
CA SER A 251 1.57 1.04 -10.62
C SER A 251 1.95 1.14 -9.13
N VAL A 252 2.79 2.12 -8.76
CA VAL A 252 3.14 2.40 -7.36
C VAL A 252 1.92 2.80 -6.54
N SER A 253 0.98 3.55 -7.12
CA SER A 253 -0.29 3.90 -6.47
C SER A 253 -1.11 2.64 -6.15
N GLY A 254 -1.33 1.76 -7.13
CA GLY A 254 -2.01 0.49 -6.92
C GLY A 254 -1.28 -0.43 -5.91
N ALA A 255 0.05 -0.43 -5.93
CA ALA A 255 0.86 -1.16 -4.95
C ALA A 255 0.67 -0.63 -3.52
N ALA A 256 0.42 0.66 -3.36
CA ALA A 256 0.13 1.29 -2.08
C ALA A 256 -1.30 1.01 -1.60
N GLU A 257 -2.28 1.05 -2.49
CA GLU A 257 -3.66 0.63 -2.19
C GLU A 257 -3.72 -0.85 -1.76
N GLY A 258 -2.96 -1.71 -2.46
CA GLY A 258 -2.76 -3.11 -2.11
C GLY A 258 -1.84 -3.35 -0.92
N ARG A 259 -1.33 -2.29 -0.27
CA ARG A 259 -0.48 -2.31 0.93
C ARG A 259 0.84 -3.07 0.78
N SER A 260 1.29 -3.34 -0.44
CA SER A 260 2.64 -3.87 -0.70
C SER A 260 3.71 -2.79 -0.50
N VAL A 261 3.32 -1.51 -0.66
CA VAL A 261 4.16 -0.32 -0.40
C VAL A 261 3.42 0.61 0.56
N CYS A 262 3.95 0.82 1.76
CA CYS A 262 3.20 1.49 2.83
C CYS A 262 3.73 2.86 3.22
N THR A 263 4.91 3.23 2.73
CA THR A 263 5.57 4.50 3.05
C THR A 263 6.23 5.12 1.83
N GLY A 264 6.47 6.43 1.90
CA GLY A 264 7.19 7.16 0.87
C GLY A 264 8.61 6.65 0.62
N GLY A 265 9.27 6.16 1.67
CA GLY A 265 10.60 5.56 1.55
C GLY A 265 10.61 4.28 0.72
N SER A 266 9.65 3.37 0.98
CA SER A 266 9.47 2.16 0.17
C SER A 266 9.00 2.47 -1.24
N ALA A 267 8.13 3.47 -1.42
CA ALA A 267 7.64 3.89 -2.74
C ALA A 267 8.76 4.45 -3.61
N ALA A 268 9.59 5.34 -3.05
CA ALA A 268 10.74 5.87 -3.76
C ALA A 268 11.79 4.79 -4.08
N ALA A 269 11.95 3.79 -3.22
CA ALA A 269 12.82 2.65 -3.51
C ALA A 269 12.26 1.73 -4.61
N ALA A 270 10.95 1.50 -4.63
CA ALA A 270 10.27 0.75 -5.70
C ALA A 270 10.43 1.49 -7.03
N LEU A 271 10.06 2.77 -7.08
CA LEU A 271 10.19 3.63 -8.26
C LEU A 271 11.66 3.69 -8.74
N GLY A 272 12.61 3.84 -7.83
CA GLY A 272 14.03 3.87 -8.17
C GLY A 272 14.55 2.57 -8.81
N ARG A 273 13.90 1.43 -8.57
CA ARG A 273 14.26 0.12 -9.14
C ARG A 273 13.49 -0.23 -10.41
N ALA A 274 12.45 0.53 -10.75
CA ALA A 274 11.63 0.25 -11.92
C ALA A 274 12.42 0.44 -13.23
N ASP A 275 12.05 -0.33 -14.25
CA ASP A 275 12.65 -0.23 -15.58
C ASP A 275 12.42 1.17 -16.18
N ALA A 276 11.22 1.74 -16.00
CA ALA A 276 10.92 3.12 -16.42
C ALA A 276 11.88 4.17 -15.83
N ALA A 277 12.30 4.03 -14.57
CA ALA A 277 13.30 4.92 -13.99
C ALA A 277 14.71 4.68 -14.55
N THR A 278 15.02 3.46 -14.98
CA THR A 278 16.28 3.13 -15.66
C THR A 278 16.31 3.71 -17.07
N ASP A 279 15.22 3.58 -17.82
CA ASP A 279 15.04 4.18 -19.15
C ASP A 279 15.15 5.70 -19.07
N LEU A 280 14.50 6.32 -18.08
CA LEU A 280 14.60 7.75 -17.84
C LEU A 280 16.04 8.21 -17.56
N ARG A 281 16.79 7.50 -16.71
CA ARG A 281 18.21 7.82 -16.47
C ARG A 281 19.06 7.68 -17.74
N THR A 282 18.74 6.71 -18.59
CA THR A 282 19.42 6.50 -19.87
C THR A 282 19.13 7.67 -20.82
N ALA A 283 17.87 8.08 -20.95
CA ALA A 283 17.47 9.23 -21.76
C ALA A 283 18.11 10.55 -21.25
N ILE A 284 18.15 10.75 -19.93
CA ILE A 284 18.85 11.89 -19.29
C ILE A 284 20.34 11.90 -19.68
N ALA A 285 21.01 10.75 -19.62
CA ALA A 285 22.42 10.65 -19.98
C ALA A 285 22.66 10.93 -21.47
N ALA A 286 21.79 10.42 -22.35
CA ALA A 286 21.83 10.70 -23.78
C ALA A 286 21.63 12.21 -24.06
N LEU A 287 20.68 12.84 -23.37
CA LEU A 287 20.42 14.27 -23.50
C LEU A 287 21.61 15.12 -23.05
N ALA A 288 22.23 14.78 -21.91
CA ALA A 288 23.43 15.46 -21.43
C ALA A 288 24.64 15.32 -22.38
N ALA A 289 24.71 14.21 -23.14
CA ALA A 289 25.76 13.95 -24.12
C ALA A 289 25.48 14.53 -25.53
N SER A 290 24.24 14.94 -25.80
CA SER A 290 23.78 15.34 -27.13
C SER A 290 24.43 16.62 -27.68
N ASP A 291 24.76 17.58 -26.80
CA ASP A 291 25.49 18.79 -27.16
C ASP A 291 26.64 19.07 -26.16
N PRO A 292 27.91 18.88 -26.58
CA PRO A 292 29.08 19.15 -25.74
C PRO A 292 29.23 20.61 -25.29
N ALA A 293 28.65 21.57 -26.03
CA ALA A 293 28.72 22.99 -25.74
C ALA A 293 27.67 23.43 -24.71
N ALA A 294 26.42 22.94 -24.83
CA ALA A 294 25.32 23.30 -23.95
C ALA A 294 25.26 22.47 -22.65
N LYS A 295 25.60 21.17 -22.70
CA LYS A 295 25.57 20.23 -21.55
C LYS A 295 24.26 20.26 -20.77
N TYR A 296 23.17 19.83 -21.42
CA TYR A 296 21.84 19.86 -20.81
C TYR A 296 21.76 19.08 -19.49
N ARG A 297 20.98 19.60 -18.55
CA ARG A 297 20.79 19.02 -17.21
C ARG A 297 19.32 18.76 -16.97
N PHE A 298 19.00 17.55 -16.51
CA PHE A 298 17.65 17.12 -16.14
C PHE A 298 17.74 15.89 -15.23
N GLY A 299 16.69 15.59 -14.48
CA GLY A 299 16.53 14.34 -13.75
C GLY A 299 17.05 14.34 -12.31
N SER A 300 17.19 15.50 -11.68
CA SER A 300 17.62 15.59 -10.27
C SER A 300 16.62 14.95 -9.31
N PHE A 301 15.36 14.83 -9.74
CA PHE A 301 14.27 14.22 -9.00
C PHE A 301 14.32 12.68 -8.96
N VAL A 302 14.94 12.04 -9.97
CA VAL A 302 14.88 10.59 -10.16
C VAL A 302 15.49 9.90 -8.94
N PRO A 303 14.72 9.09 -8.17
CA PRO A 303 15.27 8.41 -7.00
C PRO A 303 16.47 7.53 -7.38
N ALA A 304 17.49 7.48 -6.52
CA ALA A 304 18.57 6.53 -6.70
C ALA A 304 18.06 5.09 -6.56
N VAL A 305 18.72 4.15 -7.25
CA VAL A 305 18.41 2.72 -7.11
C VAL A 305 18.73 2.29 -5.68
N ALA A 306 17.71 1.91 -4.93
CA ALA A 306 17.84 1.47 -3.54
C ALA A 306 17.32 0.04 -3.38
N LYS A 307 18.11 -0.81 -2.71
CA LYS A 307 17.68 -2.17 -2.36
C LYS A 307 16.66 -2.11 -1.23
N ASP A 308 15.68 -3.00 -1.30
CA ASP A 308 14.74 -3.21 -0.20
C ASP A 308 15.50 -3.57 1.07
N GLN A 309 15.16 -2.85 2.13
CA GLN A 309 15.67 -3.12 3.45
C GLN A 309 14.77 -4.17 4.13
N ASN A 310 15.34 -4.85 5.13
CA ASN A 310 14.59 -5.74 6.02
C ASN A 310 14.97 -5.45 7.47
N ARG A 311 14.79 -4.21 7.89
CA ARG A 311 15.08 -3.74 9.23
C ARG A 311 14.08 -4.35 10.20
N ARG A 312 14.56 -4.84 11.34
CA ARG A 312 13.73 -5.48 12.35
C ARG A 312 14.20 -5.07 13.74
N LYS A 313 13.27 -4.86 14.67
CA LYS A 313 13.62 -4.68 16.09
C LYS A 313 13.86 -6.03 16.77
N PRO A 314 14.57 -6.08 17.91
CA PRO A 314 14.58 -7.27 18.76
C PRO A 314 13.16 -7.67 19.15
N ASN A 315 12.93 -8.98 19.33
CA ASN A 315 11.64 -9.45 19.84
C ASN A 315 11.36 -8.86 21.23
N ALA A 316 10.09 -8.61 21.55
CA ALA A 316 9.65 -8.02 22.82
C ALA A 316 10.16 -6.59 23.06
N THR A 317 10.44 -5.82 22.01
CA THR A 317 10.83 -4.40 22.13
C THR A 317 9.59 -3.56 22.42
N TYR A 318 9.58 -2.84 23.54
CA TYR A 318 8.51 -1.86 23.83
C TYR A 318 8.71 -0.59 23.00
N LEU A 319 7.70 -0.22 22.23
CA LEU A 319 7.60 1.08 21.57
C LEU A 319 6.95 2.12 22.49
N THR A 320 6.02 1.67 23.34
CA THR A 320 5.41 2.48 24.39
C THR A 320 5.06 1.58 25.56
N ARG A 321 5.27 2.06 26.79
CA ARG A 321 4.94 1.29 27.99
C ARG A 321 4.62 2.20 29.17
N ILE A 322 3.34 2.31 29.49
CA ILE A 322 2.86 2.92 30.74
C ILE A 322 2.62 1.78 31.73
N THR A 323 3.42 1.74 32.79
CA THR A 323 3.31 0.72 33.84
C THR A 323 2.40 1.18 34.99
N GLY A 324 1.74 0.26 35.67
CA GLY A 324 1.18 0.55 36.98
C GLY A 324 0.04 -0.34 37.48
N GLY A 325 -0.11 -1.55 36.95
CA GLY A 325 -0.97 -2.57 37.54
C GLY A 325 -0.27 -3.93 37.58
N SER A 326 -1.04 -5.00 37.81
CA SER A 326 -0.53 -6.38 37.87
C SER A 326 -0.90 -7.21 36.64
N GLY A 327 -1.75 -6.68 35.76
CA GLY A 327 -2.22 -7.38 34.57
C GLY A 327 -1.10 -7.81 33.63
N GLN A 328 -1.31 -8.94 32.96
CA GLN A 328 -0.37 -9.50 31.98
C GLN A 328 -1.06 -9.85 30.67
N LEU A 329 -0.38 -9.58 29.57
CA LEU A 329 -0.75 -10.00 28.23
C LEU A 329 0.35 -10.89 27.67
N LYS A 330 0.01 -12.14 27.36
CA LYS A 330 0.83 -13.04 26.55
C LYS A 330 0.37 -12.94 25.11
N VAL A 331 1.31 -12.84 24.19
CA VAL A 331 1.03 -12.81 22.75
C VAL A 331 1.91 -13.82 22.05
N ASP A 332 1.30 -14.65 21.22
CA ASP A 332 1.94 -15.56 20.29
C ASP A 332 1.76 -15.03 18.86
N ASN A 333 2.82 -14.46 18.30
CA ASN A 333 2.84 -14.13 16.88
C ASN A 333 3.21 -15.39 16.09
N GLY A 334 2.21 -16.21 15.79
CA GLY A 334 2.37 -17.41 14.97
C GLY A 334 2.44 -17.14 13.45
N ASN A 335 2.43 -15.88 13.03
CA ASN A 335 2.58 -15.49 11.63
C ASN A 335 4.06 -15.38 11.25
N ALA A 336 4.37 -15.48 9.96
CA ALA A 336 5.73 -15.31 9.45
C ALA A 336 6.22 -13.85 9.52
N VAL A 337 5.29 -12.89 9.44
CA VAL A 337 5.58 -11.46 9.46
C VAL A 337 5.69 -10.90 10.87
N ASP A 338 6.41 -9.79 11.01
CA ASP A 338 6.51 -9.09 12.28
C ASP A 338 5.21 -8.35 12.60
N THR A 339 4.94 -8.12 13.88
CA THR A 339 3.70 -7.48 14.32
C THR A 339 3.95 -6.60 15.53
N VAL A 340 3.33 -5.42 15.53
CA VAL A 340 3.22 -4.53 16.67
C VAL A 340 1.82 -4.68 17.25
N VAL A 341 1.76 -5.01 18.53
CA VAL A 341 0.50 -5.04 19.29
C VAL A 341 0.41 -3.76 20.11
N LYS A 342 -0.68 -3.02 19.93
CA LYS A 342 -1.02 -1.81 20.69
C LYS A 342 -2.24 -2.09 21.57
N LEU A 343 -2.10 -1.88 22.88
CA LEU A 343 -3.21 -1.83 23.83
C LEU A 343 -3.61 -0.38 24.07
N VAL A 344 -4.82 -0.03 23.65
CA VAL A 344 -5.38 1.31 23.80
C VAL A 344 -6.53 1.22 24.80
N LYS A 345 -6.49 2.00 25.88
CA LYS A 345 -7.59 2.02 26.86
C LYS A 345 -8.84 2.55 26.15
N VAL A 346 -10.00 1.94 26.35
CA VAL A 346 -11.25 2.42 25.74
C VAL A 346 -11.49 3.89 26.10
N GLY A 347 -11.77 4.72 25.10
CA GLY A 347 -11.89 6.18 25.24
C GLY A 347 -10.57 6.97 25.18
N ALA A 348 -9.42 6.30 25.10
CA ALA A 348 -8.12 6.95 24.89
C ALA A 348 -7.70 6.88 23.42
N LYS A 349 -6.88 7.86 22.98
CA LYS A 349 -6.31 7.89 21.62
C LYS A 349 -4.90 7.30 21.54
N LYS A 350 -4.22 7.14 22.68
CA LYS A 350 -2.82 6.70 22.75
C LYS A 350 -2.70 5.30 23.34
N PRO A 351 -1.79 4.47 22.82
CA PRO A 351 -1.52 3.17 23.40
C PRO A 351 -0.93 3.31 24.81
N THR A 352 -1.44 2.51 25.74
CA THR A 352 -0.83 2.30 27.05
C THR A 352 0.37 1.36 26.95
N VAL A 353 0.28 0.38 26.05
CA VAL A 353 1.36 -0.54 25.72
C VAL A 353 1.41 -0.64 24.20
N ALA A 354 2.61 -0.54 23.63
CA ALA A 354 2.89 -0.93 22.25
C ALA A 354 4.15 -1.80 22.27
N VAL A 355 4.06 -3.02 21.79
CA VAL A 355 5.17 -3.98 21.80
C VAL A 355 5.38 -4.57 20.41
N TYR A 356 6.64 -4.60 19.98
CA TYR A 356 7.08 -5.21 18.75
C TYR A 356 7.40 -6.69 18.98
N ILE A 357 6.82 -7.54 18.14
CA ILE A 357 6.88 -9.00 18.24
C ILE A 357 7.33 -9.52 16.88
N ARG A 358 8.42 -10.30 16.87
CA ARG A 358 8.87 -10.90 15.63
C ARG A 358 7.93 -12.01 15.18
N GLY A 359 7.87 -12.26 13.87
CA GLY A 359 7.19 -13.43 13.32
C GLY A 359 7.69 -14.73 13.95
N ASN A 360 6.77 -15.66 14.20
CA ASN A 360 6.98 -16.94 14.89
C ASN A 360 7.63 -16.80 16.28
N LYS A 361 7.31 -15.72 17.01
CA LYS A 361 7.80 -15.47 18.37
C LYS A 361 6.68 -15.09 19.32
N LYS A 362 6.96 -15.30 20.61
CA LYS A 362 6.07 -14.97 21.72
C LYS A 362 6.62 -13.83 22.55
N VAL A 363 5.74 -13.12 23.23
CA VAL A 363 6.09 -12.13 24.25
C VAL A 363 5.10 -12.16 25.40
N THR A 364 5.59 -11.90 26.61
CA THR A 364 4.75 -11.62 27.78
C THR A 364 4.99 -10.18 28.21
N THR A 365 3.95 -9.35 28.11
CA THR A 365 3.94 -7.99 28.64
C THR A 365 3.21 -7.96 29.97
N GLY A 366 3.90 -7.57 31.03
CA GLY A 366 3.31 -7.36 32.35
C GLY A 366 3.21 -5.89 32.75
N ARG A 367 2.59 -5.69 33.92
CA ARG A 367 2.38 -4.41 34.60
C ARG A 367 1.30 -3.51 33.97
N ILE A 368 0.28 -4.14 33.39
CA ILE A 368 -0.86 -3.46 32.77
C ILE A 368 -1.85 -3.04 33.88
N LYS A 369 -2.30 -1.79 33.81
CA LYS A 369 -3.30 -1.23 34.74
C LYS A 369 -4.67 -1.83 34.49
N ASP A 370 -5.51 -1.83 35.53
CA ASP A 370 -6.89 -2.26 35.42
C ASP A 370 -7.70 -1.37 34.45
N GLY A 371 -8.69 -2.00 33.83
CA GLY A 371 -9.62 -1.37 32.90
C GLY A 371 -9.76 -2.15 31.59
N THR A 372 -10.55 -1.59 30.68
CA THR A 372 -10.87 -2.20 29.40
C THR A 372 -10.00 -1.61 28.28
N TYR A 373 -9.45 -2.47 27.44
CA TYR A 373 -8.51 -2.12 26.39
C TYR A 373 -8.95 -2.69 25.05
N GLN A 374 -8.90 -1.84 24.03
CA GLN A 374 -8.96 -2.24 22.64
C GLN A 374 -7.56 -2.70 22.19
N VAL A 375 -7.50 -3.81 21.47
CA VAL A 375 -6.26 -4.34 20.91
C VAL A 375 -6.19 -4.01 19.44
N TYR A 376 -5.10 -3.37 19.02
CA TYR A 376 -4.79 -3.05 17.64
C TYR A 376 -3.51 -3.76 17.22
N LEU A 377 -3.47 -4.21 15.97
CA LEU A 377 -2.37 -4.94 15.36
C LEU A 377 -1.90 -4.16 14.13
N ALA A 378 -0.60 -3.94 14.03
CA ALA A 378 0.04 -3.53 12.79
C ALA A 378 1.07 -4.60 12.43
N SER A 379 0.98 -5.22 11.26
CA SER A 379 1.94 -6.20 10.78
C SER A 379 2.60 -5.72 9.49
N GLY A 380 3.73 -6.34 9.14
CA GLY A 380 4.38 -6.12 7.85
C GLY A 380 5.87 -6.43 7.85
N VAL A 381 6.55 -5.92 6.82
CA VAL A 381 7.97 -6.13 6.56
C VAL A 381 8.70 -4.78 6.62
N ASP A 382 9.98 -4.85 7.02
CA ASP A 382 10.90 -3.70 7.14
C ASP A 382 10.40 -2.58 8.05
N TRP A 383 10.84 -2.62 9.31
CA TRP A 383 10.52 -1.61 10.30
C TRP A 383 11.42 -0.38 10.18
N ASP A 384 10.86 0.78 9.82
CA ASP A 384 11.60 2.04 9.62
C ASP A 384 11.97 2.78 10.92
N GLY A 385 11.61 2.20 12.07
CA GLY A 385 11.72 2.84 13.38
C GLY A 385 10.35 3.23 13.96
N LYS A 386 9.36 3.47 13.11
CA LYS A 386 8.01 3.92 13.47
C LYS A 386 6.89 3.04 12.91
N ARG A 387 7.08 2.43 11.74
CA ARG A 387 6.07 1.65 11.00
C ARG A 387 6.72 0.61 10.08
N PHE A 388 5.90 -0.31 9.58
CA PHE A 388 6.30 -1.24 8.51
C PHE A 388 6.22 -0.53 7.17
N THR A 389 7.21 -0.73 6.30
CA THR A 389 7.28 -0.05 5.02
C THR A 389 6.67 -0.85 3.88
N ARG A 390 6.53 -2.17 4.02
CA ARG A 390 6.00 -3.06 2.98
C ARG A 390 5.08 -4.12 3.57
N ASP A 391 4.19 -4.64 2.73
CA ASP A 391 3.21 -5.68 3.06
C ASP A 391 2.49 -5.39 4.40
N CYS A 392 2.08 -4.14 4.60
CA CYS A 392 1.53 -3.73 5.88
C CYS A 392 0.05 -4.10 6.00
N ALA A 393 -0.36 -4.53 7.20
CA ALA A 393 -1.76 -4.71 7.52
C ALA A 393 -2.07 -4.11 8.88
N PHE A 394 -3.29 -3.61 9.03
CA PHE A 394 -3.77 -2.97 10.23
C PHE A 394 -5.11 -3.57 10.60
N SER A 395 -5.22 -4.07 11.82
CA SER A 395 -6.47 -4.65 12.30
C SER A 395 -6.67 -4.36 13.78
N LYS A 396 -7.86 -4.65 14.26
CA LYS A 396 -8.21 -4.65 15.68
C LYS A 396 -8.98 -5.92 16.00
N PHE A 397 -8.80 -6.45 17.19
CA PHE A 397 -9.74 -7.46 17.68
C PHE A 397 -11.12 -6.82 17.89
N ASP A 398 -12.20 -7.53 17.60
CA ASP A 398 -13.54 -6.95 17.79
C ASP A 398 -13.88 -6.86 19.29
N ASP A 399 -13.39 -7.83 20.06
CA ASP A 399 -13.53 -7.86 21.50
C ASP A 399 -12.45 -7.06 22.23
N SER A 400 -12.89 -6.40 23.31
CA SER A 400 -12.00 -5.68 24.21
C SER A 400 -11.53 -6.56 25.37
N LEU A 401 -10.31 -6.31 25.84
CA LEU A 401 -9.71 -7.03 26.96
C LEU A 401 -9.92 -6.25 28.26
N LYS A 402 -10.60 -6.86 29.23
CA LYS A 402 -10.75 -6.30 30.57
C LYS A 402 -9.67 -6.85 31.51
N PHE A 403 -8.85 -5.96 32.06
CA PHE A 403 -7.89 -6.28 33.11
C PHE A 403 -8.46 -5.88 34.47
N THR A 404 -8.36 -6.77 35.45
CA THR A 404 -8.80 -6.54 36.82
C THR A 404 -7.82 -7.18 37.80
N THR A 405 -7.54 -6.46 38.87
CA THR A 405 -6.64 -6.88 39.95
C THR A 405 -7.41 -6.84 41.27
N THR A 406 -7.29 -7.90 42.06
CA THR A 406 -7.74 -7.97 43.45
C THR A 406 -6.54 -8.06 44.39
N SER A 407 -6.76 -8.17 45.70
CA SER A 407 -5.68 -8.33 46.67
C SER A 407 -4.85 -9.61 46.50
N ARG A 408 -5.38 -10.62 45.78
CA ARG A 408 -4.74 -11.95 45.62
C ARG A 408 -4.61 -12.42 44.17
N GLN A 409 -5.30 -11.79 43.22
CA GLN A 409 -5.39 -12.26 41.84
C GLN A 409 -5.28 -11.10 40.85
N TYR A 410 -4.86 -11.38 39.63
CA TYR A 410 -4.84 -10.43 38.52
C TYR A 410 -5.13 -11.15 37.20
N THR A 411 -5.64 -10.41 36.22
CA THR A 411 -5.95 -10.96 34.90
C THR A 411 -4.70 -11.25 34.07
N ILE A 412 -4.69 -12.42 33.44
CA ILE A 412 -3.74 -12.79 32.40
C ILE A 412 -4.54 -13.06 31.13
N TRP A 413 -4.28 -12.29 30.07
CA TRP A 413 -4.81 -12.55 28.75
C TRP A 413 -3.76 -13.24 27.88
N GLU A 414 -4.21 -14.12 27.00
CA GLU A 414 -3.36 -14.78 26.01
C GLU A 414 -3.99 -14.59 24.62
N LEU A 415 -3.19 -14.11 23.68
CA LEU A 415 -3.59 -13.86 22.30
C LEU A 415 -2.71 -14.67 21.36
N SER A 416 -3.33 -15.40 20.44
CA SER A 416 -2.67 -15.93 19.25
C SER A 416 -3.01 -15.01 18.07
N LEU A 417 -1.99 -14.51 17.38
CA LEU A 417 -2.18 -13.65 16.21
C LEU A 417 -2.32 -14.45 14.90
N LYS A 418 -2.05 -15.75 14.94
CA LYS A 418 -2.28 -16.62 13.79
C LYS A 418 -3.76 -16.91 13.70
N GLU A 419 -4.36 -16.61 12.55
CA GLU A 419 -5.74 -16.98 12.27
C GLU A 419 -5.88 -18.51 12.24
N VAL A 420 -6.91 -19.01 12.91
CA VAL A 420 -7.26 -20.43 12.95
C VAL A 420 -8.75 -20.54 12.67
N PHE A 421 -9.12 -21.45 11.76
CA PHE A 421 -10.51 -21.73 11.48
C PHE A 421 -11.24 -22.16 12.77
N GLY A 422 -12.39 -21.54 13.06
CA GLY A 422 -13.11 -21.75 14.33
C GLY A 422 -12.47 -21.09 15.56
N GLY A 423 -11.53 -20.16 15.36
CA GLY A 423 -10.98 -19.34 16.44
C GLY A 423 -12.05 -18.48 17.12
N ASN A 424 -11.81 -18.14 18.40
CA ASN A 424 -12.75 -17.40 19.24
C ASN A 424 -12.49 -15.88 19.28
N ALA A 425 -11.58 -15.38 18.46
CA ALA A 425 -11.20 -13.98 18.42
C ALA A 425 -11.29 -13.48 16.98
N SER A 426 -12.36 -12.74 16.67
CA SER A 426 -12.52 -12.07 15.38
C SER A 426 -11.79 -10.75 15.37
N SER A 427 -11.39 -10.32 14.18
CA SER A 427 -10.74 -9.04 13.97
C SER A 427 -11.31 -8.32 12.76
N SER A 428 -11.40 -7.00 12.88
CA SER A 428 -11.78 -6.10 11.78
C SER A 428 -10.54 -5.39 11.25
N ASP A 429 -10.51 -5.17 9.93
CA ASP A 429 -9.54 -4.27 9.29
C ASP A 429 -9.69 -2.85 9.86
N VAL A 430 -8.57 -2.13 9.93
CA VAL A 430 -8.53 -0.74 10.41
C VAL A 430 -7.89 0.11 9.33
N ASP A 431 -8.54 1.23 9.00
CA ASP A 431 -7.95 2.21 8.10
C ASP A 431 -6.58 2.67 8.67
N PRO A 432 -5.49 2.60 7.88
CA PRO A 432 -4.17 3.03 8.33
C PRO A 432 -4.14 4.45 8.90
N ASP A 433 -5.00 5.36 8.41
CA ASP A 433 -5.07 6.75 8.85
C ASP A 433 -5.82 6.90 10.19
N GLU A 434 -6.66 5.91 10.56
CA GLU A 434 -7.34 5.82 11.85
C GLU A 434 -6.55 5.02 12.90
N PHE A 435 -5.44 4.40 12.48
CA PHE A 435 -4.67 3.53 13.36
C PHE A 435 -4.03 4.34 14.52
N PRO A 436 -4.14 3.90 15.79
CA PRO A 436 -3.63 4.65 16.93
C PRO A 436 -2.13 4.91 16.81
N ALA A 437 -1.70 6.18 16.94
CA ALA A 437 -0.31 6.61 16.85
C ALA A 437 0.57 6.04 17.98
#